data_AF-A0A544TR45-F1
#
_entry.id   AF-A0A544TR45-F1
#
_cell.length_a   1.000
_cell.length_b   1.000
_cell.length_c   1.000
_cell.angle_alpha   90.00
_cell.angle_beta   90.00
_cell.angle_gamma   90.00
#
_symmetry.space_group_name_H-M   'P 1'
#
loop_
_entity.id
_entity.type
_entity.pdbx_description
1 polymer ?
#
loop_
_entity_poly.entity_id
_entity_poly.type
_entity_poly.pdbx_seq_one_letter_code
_entity_poly.pdbx_strand_id
1 'polypeptide(L)'
;MEGNFYKNPISVIWKAKSNLMPSYLFIIWMIFLFGSIIGVFWLNFIDFSSFKMEEYFSISSTGLTLTLALFVAGKDAFRDEDLKKLASYESDEVKKGQALIDFIGPYVFTALLFLITGLISLFGPFVKTPLDPLYIKISKICYINMLSLGILSLFNLVITMLNDVFSSAFRK
;
A
#
# COMPACT_ATOMS: atom_id res chain seq x y z
N MET A 1 20.26 -9.55 -18.23
CA MET A 1 19.54 -10.26 -17.15
C MET A 1 18.28 -10.83 -17.74
N GLU A 2 18.28 -12.14 -18.00
CA GLU A 2 17.11 -12.88 -18.45
C GLU A 2 16.27 -13.29 -17.24
N GLY A 3 14.96 -13.07 -17.31
CA GLY A 3 14.01 -13.57 -16.32
C GLY A 3 13.13 -12.48 -15.73
N ASN A 4 11.85 -12.52 -16.11
CA ASN A 4 10.73 -11.77 -15.53
C ASN A 4 10.91 -11.50 -14.02
N PHE A 5 11.39 -10.31 -13.69
CA PHE A 5 11.58 -9.84 -12.32
C PHE A 5 10.23 -9.72 -11.56
N TYR A 6 9.12 -9.75 -12.31
CA TYR A 6 7.74 -9.56 -11.87
C TYR A 6 7.02 -10.84 -11.42
N LYS A 7 7.69 -12.00 -11.31
CA LYS A 7 7.03 -13.25 -10.89
C LYS A 7 6.46 -13.19 -9.46
N ASN A 8 6.97 -12.31 -8.59
CA ASN A 8 6.54 -12.22 -7.20
C ASN A 8 6.33 -10.75 -6.76
N PRO A 9 5.08 -10.32 -6.49
CA PRO A 9 4.77 -8.98 -5.99
C PRO A 9 5.54 -8.60 -4.73
N ILE A 10 5.78 -9.55 -3.83
CA ILE A 10 6.53 -9.34 -2.59
C ILE A 10 7.99 -9.00 -2.89
N SER A 11 8.58 -9.61 -3.93
CA SER A 11 9.96 -9.30 -4.34
C SER A 11 10.10 -7.87 -4.84
N VAL A 12 9.09 -7.36 -5.57
CA VAL A 12 9.05 -5.97 -6.05
C VAL A 12 9.00 -5.01 -4.86
N ILE A 13 8.08 -5.25 -3.91
CA ILE A 13 7.95 -4.44 -2.69
C ILE A 13 9.23 -4.44 -1.88
N TRP A 14 9.86 -5.60 -1.70
CA TRP A 14 11.10 -5.72 -0.92
C TRP A 14 12.25 -4.91 -1.53
N LYS A 15 12.34 -4.89 -2.86
CA LYS A 15 13.37 -4.15 -3.58
C LYS A 15 13.09 -2.64 -3.60
N ALA A 16 11.82 -2.23 -3.60
CA ALA A 16 11.39 -0.85 -3.49
C ALA A 16 11.24 -0.35 -2.03
N LYS A 17 11.68 -1.12 -1.02
CA LYS A 17 11.38 -0.88 0.40
C LYS A 17 11.73 0.52 0.92
N SER A 18 12.76 1.15 0.35
CA SER A 18 13.19 2.51 0.70
C SER A 18 12.31 3.60 0.09
N ASN A 19 11.50 3.28 -0.93
CA ASN A 19 10.70 4.24 -1.68
C ASN A 19 9.19 3.98 -1.61
N LEU A 20 8.72 3.02 -0.78
CA LEU A 20 7.29 2.68 -0.69
C LEU A 20 6.44 3.87 -0.23
N MET A 21 6.93 4.58 0.79
CA MET A 21 6.23 5.70 1.40
C MET A 21 7.23 6.60 2.15
N PRO A 22 7.03 7.92 2.16
CA PRO A 22 7.81 8.85 2.97
C PRO A 22 7.77 8.50 4.46
N SER A 23 8.88 8.75 5.17
CA SER A 23 9.02 8.41 6.58
C SER A 23 7.97 9.08 7.48
N TYR A 24 7.49 10.29 7.13
CA TYR A 24 6.49 10.99 7.93
C TYR A 24 5.13 10.26 7.94
N LEU A 25 4.69 9.70 6.80
CA LEU A 25 3.45 8.91 6.76
C LEU A 25 3.62 7.58 7.51
N PHE A 26 4.82 7.02 7.48
CA PHE A 26 5.12 5.81 8.25
C PHE A 26 5.06 6.09 9.76
N ILE A 27 5.57 7.24 10.20
CA ILE A 27 5.46 7.70 11.59
C ILE A 27 3.98 7.87 11.99
N ILE A 28 3.17 8.52 11.14
CA ILE A 28 1.72 8.67 11.38
C ILE A 28 1.05 7.30 11.54
N TRP A 29 1.38 6.36 10.65
CA TRP A 29 0.88 4.98 10.75
C TRP A 29 1.30 4.30 12.06
N MET A 30 2.56 4.43 12.47
CA MET A 30 3.04 3.87 13.74
C MET A 30 2.30 4.46 14.94
N ILE A 31 1.97 5.75 14.91
CA ILE A 31 1.14 6.39 15.95
C ILE A 31 -0.25 5.75 16.00
N PHE A 32 -0.89 5.49 14.86
CA PHE A 32 -2.17 4.76 14.82
C PHE A 32 -2.05 3.35 15.38
N LEU A 33 -0.98 2.63 15.02
CA LEU A 33 -0.73 1.27 15.51
C LEU A 33 -0.60 1.24 17.03
N PHE A 34 0.32 2.02 17.60
CA PHE A 34 0.52 2.06 19.05
C PHE A 34 -0.69 2.63 19.77
N GLY A 35 -1.32 3.67 19.24
CA GLY A 35 -2.54 4.25 19.78
C GLY A 35 -3.68 3.23 19.85
N SER A 36 -3.85 2.41 18.81
CA SER A 36 -4.85 1.34 18.79
C SER A 36 -4.57 0.22 19.80
N ILE A 37 -3.30 -0.18 19.97
CA ILE A 37 -2.90 -1.20 20.94
C ILE A 37 -3.12 -0.69 22.38
N ILE A 38 -2.62 0.51 22.69
CA ILE A 38 -2.77 1.12 24.02
C ILE A 38 -4.26 1.38 24.31
N GLY A 39 -5.01 1.88 23.33
CA GLY A 39 -6.43 2.20 23.49
C GLY A 39 -7.31 0.99 23.77
N VAL A 40 -6.99 -0.17 23.19
CA VAL A 40 -7.74 -1.41 23.42
C VAL A 40 -7.31 -2.14 24.69
N PHE A 41 -6.01 -2.19 25.00
CA PHE A 41 -5.51 -3.06 26.08
C PHE A 41 -5.27 -2.36 27.40
N TRP A 42 -4.93 -1.06 27.39
CA TRP A 42 -4.52 -0.33 28.59
C TRP A 42 -5.58 0.66 29.06
N LEU A 43 -6.13 1.43 28.12
CA LEU A 43 -7.02 2.55 28.43
C LEU A 43 -8.51 2.22 28.25
N ASN A 44 -8.83 1.13 27.54
CA ASN A 44 -10.20 0.74 27.20
C ASN A 44 -11.05 1.85 26.56
N PHE A 45 -10.42 2.84 25.88
CA PHE A 45 -11.14 3.93 25.22
C PHE A 45 -11.56 3.56 23.79
N ILE A 46 -10.94 2.54 23.19
CA ILE A 46 -11.30 2.01 21.87
C ILE A 46 -12.08 0.73 22.08
N ASP A 47 -13.36 0.75 21.74
CA ASP A 47 -14.19 -0.45 21.68
C ASP A 47 -14.39 -0.90 20.23
N PHE A 48 -13.96 -2.12 19.94
CA PHE A 48 -14.12 -2.78 18.64
C PHE A 48 -15.35 -3.68 18.58
N SER A 49 -16.25 -3.65 19.58
CA SER A 49 -17.47 -4.47 19.63
C SER A 49 -18.36 -4.28 18.40
N SER A 50 -18.55 -3.04 17.95
CA SER A 50 -19.34 -2.68 16.76
C SER A 50 -18.59 -2.83 15.44
N PHE A 51 -17.26 -2.98 15.48
CA PHE A 51 -16.45 -3.07 14.27
C PHE A 51 -16.64 -4.42 13.58
N LYS A 52 -17.13 -4.37 12.34
CA LYS A 52 -17.30 -5.53 11.47
C LYS A 52 -16.44 -5.37 10.22
N MET A 53 -15.45 -6.24 10.07
CA MET A 53 -14.50 -6.20 8.94
C MET A 53 -15.21 -6.28 7.59
N GLU A 54 -16.33 -7.02 7.52
CA GLU A 54 -17.12 -7.26 6.32
C GLU A 54 -17.72 -6.00 5.67
N GLU A 55 -17.87 -4.92 6.44
CA GLU A 55 -18.41 -3.64 5.94
C GLU A 55 -17.39 -2.85 5.10
N TYR A 56 -16.12 -3.25 5.12
CA TYR A 56 -15.01 -2.49 4.54
C TYR A 56 -14.56 -3.00 3.16
N PHE A 57 -15.30 -3.94 2.56
CA PHE A 57 -15.00 -4.46 1.23
C PHE A 57 -15.04 -3.36 0.17
N SER A 58 -16.04 -2.47 0.25
CA SER A 58 -16.20 -1.35 -0.67
C SER A 58 -15.00 -0.39 -0.60
N ILE A 59 -14.50 -0.10 0.59
CA ILE A 59 -13.30 0.73 0.78
C ILE A 59 -12.09 0.06 0.13
N SER A 60 -11.92 -1.24 0.35
CA SER A 60 -10.79 -2.00 -0.19
C SER A 60 -10.84 -2.08 -1.73
N SER A 61 -12.02 -2.36 -2.29
CA SER A 61 -12.25 -2.39 -3.74
C SER A 61 -12.03 -1.03 -4.40
N THR A 62 -12.47 0.05 -3.74
CA THR A 62 -12.26 1.43 -4.19
C THR A 62 -10.77 1.78 -4.16
N GLY A 63 -10.06 1.42 -3.09
CA GLY A 63 -8.61 1.61 -2.98
C GLY A 63 -7.83 0.88 -4.07
N LEU A 64 -8.19 -0.37 -4.38
CA LEU A 64 -7.63 -1.13 -5.51
C LEU A 64 -7.85 -0.41 -6.85
N THR A 65 -9.09 0.03 -7.10
CA THR A 65 -9.48 0.69 -8.35
C THR A 65 -8.74 2.01 -8.52
N LEU A 66 -8.64 2.82 -7.45
CA LEU A 66 -7.91 4.08 -7.49
C LEU A 66 -6.40 3.85 -7.68
N THR A 67 -5.82 2.84 -7.02
CA THR A 67 -4.41 2.48 -7.21
C THR A 67 -4.12 2.12 -8.66
N LEU A 68 -4.99 1.35 -9.29
CA LEU A 68 -4.88 1.00 -10.71
C LEU A 68 -5.03 2.23 -11.61
N ALA A 69 -6.01 3.10 -11.34
CA ALA A 69 -6.22 4.33 -12.10
C ALA A 69 -4.99 5.26 -12.03
N LEU A 70 -4.42 5.43 -10.83
CA LEU A 70 -3.19 6.20 -10.64
C LEU A 70 -2.00 5.56 -11.35
N PHE A 71 -1.89 4.23 -11.33
CA PHE A 71 -0.85 3.53 -12.07
C PHE A 71 -0.97 3.75 -13.58
N VAL A 72 -2.18 3.66 -14.15
CA VAL A 72 -2.43 3.91 -15.57
C VAL A 72 -2.06 5.35 -15.91
N ALA A 73 -2.54 6.33 -15.15
CA ALA A 73 -2.21 7.73 -15.34
C ALA A 73 -0.70 8.02 -15.23
N GLY A 74 -0.04 7.43 -14.22
CA GLY A 74 1.40 7.54 -14.02
C GLY A 74 2.19 6.92 -15.16
N LYS A 75 1.81 5.71 -15.62
CA LYS A 75 2.44 5.05 -16.77
C LYS A 75 2.25 5.86 -18.06
N ASP A 76 1.07 6.44 -18.28
CA ASP A 76 0.76 7.22 -19.49
C ASP A 76 1.56 8.54 -19.56
N ALA A 77 2.08 9.03 -18.43
CA ALA A 77 3.01 10.15 -18.41
C ALA A 77 4.40 9.81 -18.97
N PHE A 78 4.75 8.52 -19.10
CA PHE A 78 6.01 8.07 -19.67
C PHE A 78 5.83 7.55 -21.10
N ARG A 79 6.77 7.87 -21.99
CA ARG A 79 6.87 7.18 -23.29
C ARG A 79 7.48 5.80 -23.08
N ASP A 80 7.19 4.86 -23.96
CA ASP A 80 7.78 3.50 -23.90
C ASP A 80 9.32 3.52 -23.87
N GLU A 81 9.94 4.49 -24.54
CA GLU A 81 11.39 4.70 -24.52
C GLU A 81 11.91 5.09 -23.13
N ASP A 82 11.14 5.87 -22.37
CA ASP A 82 11.53 6.30 -21.03
C ASP A 82 11.38 5.14 -20.03
N LEU A 83 10.36 4.31 -20.19
CA LEU A 83 10.23 3.06 -19.41
C LEU A 83 11.39 2.09 -19.70
N LYS A 84 11.82 1.98 -20.97
CA LYS A 84 13.01 1.20 -21.34
C LYS A 84 14.27 1.77 -20.71
N LYS A 85 14.44 3.10 -20.70
CA LYS A 85 15.56 3.76 -20.03
C LYS A 85 15.58 3.45 -18.54
N LEU A 86 14.44 3.54 -17.85
CA LEU A 86 14.31 3.17 -16.43
C LEU A 86 14.67 1.70 -16.18
N ALA A 87 14.26 0.80 -17.09
CA ALA A 87 14.59 -0.62 -17.01
C ALA A 87 16.08 -0.91 -17.24
N SER A 88 16.76 -0.11 -18.06
CA SER A 88 18.17 -0.28 -18.40
C SER A 88 19.13 0.56 -17.55
N TYR A 89 18.62 1.53 -16.78
CA TYR A 89 19.42 2.45 -15.98
C TYR A 89 20.24 1.70 -14.94
N GLU A 90 21.54 1.97 -14.93
CA GLU A 90 22.54 1.37 -14.06
C GLU A 90 23.60 2.43 -13.74
N SER A 91 23.95 2.57 -12.46
CA SER A 91 25.03 3.42 -11.98
C SER A 91 25.78 2.70 -10.85
N ASP A 92 26.89 3.26 -10.38
CA ASP A 92 27.67 2.68 -9.27
C ASP A 92 26.84 2.47 -7.99
N GLU A 93 25.76 3.24 -7.81
CA GLU A 93 24.84 3.16 -6.67
C GLU A 93 23.52 2.44 -6.99
N VAL A 94 23.13 2.37 -8.27
CA VAL A 94 21.81 1.88 -8.70
C VAL A 94 21.95 0.66 -9.59
N LYS A 95 21.47 -0.48 -9.10
CA LYS A 95 21.43 -1.73 -9.88
C LYS A 95 20.52 -1.58 -11.09
N LYS A 96 20.89 -2.25 -12.19
CA LYS A 96 20.08 -2.31 -13.41
C LYS A 96 18.60 -2.62 -13.13
N GLY A 97 17.72 -1.73 -13.58
CA GLY A 97 16.26 -1.87 -13.49
C GLY A 97 15.67 -1.49 -12.13
N GLN A 98 16.48 -1.10 -11.14
CA GLN A 98 16.01 -0.62 -9.84
C GLN A 98 15.15 0.63 -9.96
N ALA A 99 15.48 1.56 -10.87
CA ALA A 99 14.69 2.77 -11.08
C ALA A 99 13.23 2.47 -11.51
N LEU A 100 13.04 1.45 -12.35
CA LEU A 100 11.69 1.00 -12.72
C LEU A 100 10.96 0.33 -11.54
N ILE A 101 11.68 -0.40 -10.69
CA ILE A 101 11.12 -1.02 -9.49
C ILE A 101 10.70 0.03 -8.47
N ASP A 102 11.50 1.08 -8.30
CA ASP A 102 11.19 2.18 -7.39
C ASP A 102 9.98 2.99 -7.85
N PHE A 103 9.71 3.02 -9.16
CA PHE A 103 8.49 3.59 -9.72
C PHE A 103 7.26 2.67 -9.50
N ILE A 104 7.36 1.37 -9.81
CA ILE A 104 6.22 0.43 -9.76
C ILE A 104 5.90 -0.03 -8.32
N GLY A 105 6.91 -0.12 -7.46
CA GLY A 105 6.83 -0.70 -6.12
C GLY A 105 5.74 -0.10 -5.23
N PRO A 106 5.62 1.24 -5.12
CA PRO A 106 4.56 1.89 -4.35
C PRO A 106 3.13 1.49 -4.77
N TYR A 107 2.89 1.32 -6.07
CA TYR A 107 1.61 0.87 -6.60
C TYR A 107 1.32 -0.58 -6.23
N VAL A 108 2.32 -1.47 -6.40
CA VAL A 108 2.19 -2.89 -6.05
C VAL A 108 1.96 -3.06 -4.54
N PHE A 109 2.66 -2.28 -3.72
CA PHE A 109 2.49 -2.27 -2.27
C PHE A 109 1.08 -1.86 -1.88
N THR A 110 0.60 -0.73 -2.38
CA THR A 110 -0.74 -0.20 -2.09
C THR A 110 -1.83 -1.17 -2.56
N ALA A 111 -1.69 -1.71 -3.78
CA ALA A 111 -2.62 -2.70 -4.31
C ALA A 111 -2.65 -3.99 -3.46
N LEU A 112 -1.49 -4.46 -2.99
CA LEU A 112 -1.44 -5.65 -2.14
C LEU A 112 -2.15 -5.44 -0.80
N LEU A 113 -1.99 -4.27 -0.17
CA LEU A 113 -2.68 -3.94 1.09
C LEU A 113 -4.20 -3.95 0.92
N PHE A 114 -4.71 -3.32 -0.14
CA PHE A 114 -6.15 -3.32 -0.41
C PHE A 114 -6.67 -4.69 -0.88
N LEU A 115 -5.86 -5.50 -1.55
CA LEU A 115 -6.21 -6.87 -1.88
C LEU A 115 -6.38 -7.71 -0.62
N ILE A 116 -5.42 -7.67 0.30
CA ILE A 116 -5.47 -8.47 1.53
C ILE A 116 -6.66 -8.03 2.40
N THR A 117 -6.84 -6.72 2.62
CA THR A 117 -7.97 -6.19 3.40
C THR A 117 -9.32 -6.46 2.73
N GLY A 118 -9.38 -6.41 1.39
CA GLY A 118 -10.56 -6.77 0.62
C GLY A 118 -10.91 -8.24 0.74
N LEU A 119 -9.93 -9.15 0.61
CA LEU A 119 -10.15 -10.59 0.75
C LEU A 119 -10.60 -10.94 2.18
N ILE A 120 -9.99 -10.36 3.21
CA ILE A 120 -10.42 -10.57 4.61
C ILE A 120 -11.86 -10.08 4.80
N SER A 121 -12.21 -8.91 4.26
CA SER A 121 -13.57 -8.38 4.35
C SER A 121 -14.58 -9.23 3.58
N LEU A 122 -14.21 -9.77 2.42
CA LEU A 122 -15.10 -10.56 1.57
C LEU A 122 -15.37 -11.95 2.17
N PHE A 123 -14.33 -12.60 2.67
CA PHE A 123 -14.43 -13.95 3.22
C PHE A 123 -14.76 -13.97 4.71
N GLY A 124 -14.56 -12.87 5.43
CA GLY A 124 -14.83 -12.72 6.86
C GLY A 124 -16.18 -13.28 7.33
N PRO A 125 -17.31 -12.95 6.67
CA PRO A 125 -18.64 -13.48 7.04
C PRO A 125 -18.75 -15.01 6.99
N PHE A 126 -17.97 -15.66 6.14
CA PHE A 126 -18.03 -17.10 5.91
C PHE A 126 -17.13 -17.89 6.86
N VAL A 127 -16.23 -17.22 7.58
CA VAL A 127 -15.29 -17.83 8.51
C VAL A 127 -15.90 -17.80 9.92
N LYS A 128 -16.60 -18.88 10.28
CA LYS A 128 -17.03 -19.12 11.67
C LYS A 128 -15.89 -19.80 12.42
N THR A 129 -15.12 -19.03 13.17
CA THR A 129 -14.05 -19.56 14.02
C THR A 129 -14.38 -19.35 15.49
N PRO A 130 -14.33 -20.40 16.33
CA PRO A 130 -14.47 -20.27 17.79
C PRO A 130 -13.17 -19.73 18.38
N LEU A 131 -12.80 -18.51 18.01
CA LEU A 131 -11.59 -17.85 18.51
C LEU A 131 -11.84 -17.23 19.87
N ASP A 132 -10.80 -17.26 20.71
CA ASP A 132 -10.75 -16.49 21.95
C ASP A 132 -11.04 -14.99 21.66
N PRO A 133 -11.83 -14.30 22.49
CA PRO A 133 -12.02 -12.84 22.42
C PRO A 133 -10.73 -12.04 22.24
N LEU A 134 -9.61 -12.49 22.81
CA LEU A 134 -8.30 -11.87 22.63
C LEU A 134 -7.85 -11.89 21.16
N TYR A 135 -7.92 -13.05 20.50
CA TYR A 135 -7.54 -13.18 19.08
C TYR A 135 -8.45 -12.36 18.17
N ILE A 136 -9.73 -12.22 18.52
CA ILE A 136 -10.69 -11.37 17.80
C ILE A 136 -10.29 -9.89 17.92
N LYS A 137 -9.87 -9.43 19.10
CA LYS A 137 -9.40 -8.05 19.27
C LYS A 137 -8.13 -7.79 18.47
N ILE A 138 -7.15 -8.70 18.54
CA ILE A 138 -5.90 -8.58 17.80
C ILE A 138 -6.16 -8.57 16.29
N SER A 139 -7.02 -9.44 15.77
CA SER A 139 -7.33 -9.47 14.34
C SER A 139 -7.98 -8.16 13.87
N LYS A 140 -8.87 -7.57 14.67
CA LYS A 140 -9.47 -6.24 14.40
C LYS A 140 -8.43 -5.12 14.37
N ILE A 141 -7.50 -5.11 15.34
CA ILE A 141 -6.37 -4.15 15.37
C ILE A 141 -5.50 -4.34 14.12
N CYS A 142 -5.12 -5.57 13.77
CA CYS A 142 -4.31 -5.83 12.59
C CYS A 142 -5.02 -5.38 11.31
N TYR A 143 -6.31 -5.68 11.18
CA TYR A 143 -7.09 -5.31 10.00
C TYR A 143 -7.16 -3.79 9.82
N ILE A 144 -7.54 -3.04 10.87
CA ILE A 144 -7.70 -1.59 10.76
C ILE A 144 -6.37 -0.89 10.49
N ASN A 145 -5.27 -1.39 11.07
CA ASN A 145 -3.94 -0.85 10.81
C ASN A 145 -3.41 -1.19 9.41
N MET A 146 -3.78 -2.34 8.86
CA MET A 146 -3.44 -2.67 7.47
C MET A 146 -4.24 -1.80 6.50
N LEU A 147 -5.52 -1.57 6.79
CA LEU A 147 -6.38 -0.68 6.01
C LEU A 147 -5.88 0.77 6.06
N SER A 148 -5.51 1.27 7.25
CA SER A 148 -4.95 2.63 7.39
C SER A 148 -3.62 2.78 6.67
N LEU A 149 -2.75 1.76 6.70
CA LEU A 149 -1.52 1.73 5.90
C LEU A 149 -1.82 1.82 4.40
N GLY A 150 -2.85 1.09 3.93
CA GLY A 150 -3.32 1.16 2.54
C GLY A 150 -3.77 2.56 2.15
N ILE A 151 -4.57 3.22 3.01
CA ILE A 151 -5.05 4.60 2.80
C ILE A 151 -3.88 5.60 2.76
N LEU A 152 -2.92 5.50 3.68
CA LEU A 152 -1.76 6.39 3.71
C LEU A 152 -0.84 6.18 2.49
N SER A 153 -0.67 4.93 2.06
CA SER A 153 0.10 4.60 0.86
C SER A 153 -0.59 5.12 -0.40
N LEU A 154 -1.91 5.01 -0.47
CA LEU A 154 -2.72 5.60 -1.54
C LEU A 154 -2.61 7.12 -1.57
N PHE A 155 -2.66 7.77 -0.40
CA PHE A 155 -2.46 9.21 -0.28
C PHE A 155 -1.07 9.62 -0.79
N ASN A 156 -0.02 8.85 -0.48
CA ASN A 156 1.30 9.07 -1.04
C ASN A 156 1.30 9.02 -2.58
N LEU A 157 0.68 8.01 -3.18
CA LEU A 157 0.58 7.89 -4.64
C LEU A 157 -0.12 9.12 -5.27
N VAL A 158 -1.18 9.62 -4.64
CA VAL A 158 -1.87 10.84 -5.09
C VAL A 158 -0.94 12.04 -5.04
N ILE A 159 -0.23 12.25 -3.94
CA ILE A 159 0.71 13.37 -3.79
C ILE A 159 1.85 13.29 -4.80
N THR A 160 2.42 12.11 -5.02
CA THR A 160 3.46 11.89 -6.04
C THR A 160 2.95 12.27 -7.43
N MET A 161 1.76 11.80 -7.81
CA MET A 161 1.16 12.14 -9.10
C MET A 161 0.88 13.64 -9.24
N LEU A 162 0.41 14.32 -8.18
CA LEU A 162 0.20 15.76 -8.20
C LEU A 162 1.52 16.53 -8.39
N ASN A 163 2.59 16.09 -7.72
CA ASN A 163 3.92 16.69 -7.87
C ASN A 163 4.50 16.45 -9.27
N ASP A 164 4.27 15.29 -9.86
CA ASP A 164 4.71 14.97 -11.23
C ASP A 164 3.97 15.83 -12.26
N VAL A 165 2.64 15.98 -12.12
CA VAL A 165 1.84 16.86 -12.98
C VAL A 165 2.28 18.32 -12.84
N PHE A 166 2.47 18.79 -11.60
CA PHE A 166 2.98 20.13 -11.35
C PHE A 166 4.34 20.33 -12.03
N SER A 167 5.29 19.43 -11.81
CA SER A 167 6.63 19.51 -12.40
C SER A 167 6.61 19.47 -13.93
N SER A 168 5.71 18.68 -14.52
CA SER A 168 5.52 18.61 -15.97
C SER A 168 4.99 19.92 -16.56
N ALA A 169 4.02 20.57 -15.88
CA ALA A 169 3.44 21.83 -16.33
C ALA A 169 4.44 23.01 -16.33
N PHE A 170 5.48 22.94 -15.49
CA PHE A 170 6.51 23.98 -15.39
C PHE A 170 7.83 23.63 -16.11
N ARG A 171 7.97 22.44 -16.70
CA ARG A 171 9.08 22.12 -17.60
C ARG A 171 8.88 22.86 -18.93
N LYS A 172 9.69 23.90 -19.14
CA LYS A 172 9.84 24.57 -20.44
C LYS A 172 10.53 23.66 -21.45
#